data_AF-A0A1V9Z845-F1
#
_entry.id   AF-A0A1V9Z845-F1
#
_cell.length_a   1.000
_cell.length_b   1.000
_cell.length_c   1.000
_cell.angle_alpha   90.00
_cell.angle_beta   90.00
_cell.angle_gamma   90.00
#
_symmetry.space_group_name_H-M   'P 1'
#
loop_
_entity.id
_entity.type
_entity.pdbx_description
1 polymer ?
#
loop_
_entity_poly.entity_id
_entity_poly.type
_entity_poly.pdbx_seq_one_letter_code
_entity_poly.pdbx_strand_id
1 'polypeptide(L)'
;MAEVLGKLEEAKQTGLLHLVQFGLRSVPADLFRLNFTSLYRLDLGFNEIRALPDAIGLLTSLEFLWVNDNPLQSIPPTIYKCSKLQVLDLNRTELRDLPCELGRMQHLLVLELDNVPLDAKLQVAAQPPKASTKKQAQAVCVSVLKYLHRKDVRRQQKQILLEKLKDGPYRESADSNDGINRIERLMKRALKEFPTEDDVQSLIRNLERLFPPNLVAASNDTGVTAVAMRTHFVQLKQENQKKKLAAELELKIRNIYFDRIDPVTVEPMVQSIYAEIKSLKDIKFLIRYSTSLFPPTAAEVNGADLRDRLVALQDEMAQERQNAIDKVIVAVTAIYSDVEPDKIRVLIDQVVPLFKNVKDLKTLAADAALHFPSEFLNAVAHDVRQSFVRKSQSNELDKTLPSKS
;
A
#
# COMPACT_ATOMS: atom_id res chain seq x y z
N MET A 1 38.05 -29.79 -9.84
CA MET A 1 38.77 -28.59 -9.34
C MET A 1 39.49 -27.83 -10.44
N ALA A 2 40.39 -28.44 -11.22
CA ALA A 2 41.10 -27.74 -12.32
C ALA A 2 40.15 -27.15 -13.38
N GLU A 3 39.09 -27.88 -13.75
CA GLU A 3 38.07 -27.41 -14.71
C GLU A 3 37.27 -26.20 -14.19
N VAL A 4 36.93 -26.19 -12.90
CA VAL A 4 36.22 -25.07 -12.25
C VAL A 4 37.09 -23.82 -12.22
N LEU A 5 38.39 -23.98 -11.92
CA LEU A 5 39.34 -22.87 -11.93
C LEU A 5 39.49 -22.26 -13.33
N GLY A 6 39.55 -23.09 -14.38
CA GLY A 6 39.56 -22.62 -15.76
C GLY A 6 38.34 -21.77 -16.12
N LYS A 7 37.14 -22.22 -15.74
CA LYS A 7 35.89 -21.48 -15.93
C LYS A 7 35.83 -20.18 -15.13
N LEU A 8 36.41 -20.15 -13.94
CA LEU A 8 36.50 -18.93 -13.13
C LEU A 8 37.38 -17.87 -13.81
N GLU A 9 38.52 -18.26 -14.40
CA GLU A 9 39.36 -17.32 -15.14
C GLU A 9 38.69 -16.80 -16.42
N GLU A 10 37.97 -17.66 -17.16
CA GLU A 10 37.16 -17.24 -18.31
C GLU A 10 36.06 -16.25 -17.91
N ALA A 11 35.36 -16.53 -16.80
CA ALA A 11 34.29 -15.68 -16.29
C ALA A 11 34.77 -14.26 -15.90
N LYS A 12 36.05 -14.07 -15.56
CA LYS A 12 36.59 -12.72 -15.30
C LYS A 12 36.57 -11.85 -16.55
N GLN A 13 36.78 -12.46 -17.72
CA GLN A 13 36.81 -11.75 -19.00
C GLN A 13 35.40 -11.57 -19.58
N THR A 14 34.55 -12.59 -19.45
CA THR A 14 33.24 -12.63 -20.10
C THR A 14 32.10 -12.11 -19.22
N GLY A 15 32.26 -12.11 -17.90
CA GLY A 15 31.18 -11.85 -16.94
C GLY A 15 30.14 -12.97 -16.85
N LEU A 16 30.41 -14.13 -17.48
CA LEU A 16 29.55 -15.29 -17.55
C LEU A 16 30.20 -16.47 -16.84
N LEU A 17 29.57 -17.01 -15.79
CA LEU A 17 30.03 -18.23 -15.13
C LEU A 17 28.96 -19.31 -15.19
N HIS A 18 29.26 -20.37 -15.94
CA HIS A 18 28.38 -21.53 -16.13
C HIS A 18 28.99 -22.78 -15.50
N LEU A 19 28.44 -23.19 -14.36
CA LEU A 19 28.89 -24.31 -13.52
C LEU A 19 27.76 -25.34 -13.31
N VAL A 20 27.01 -25.64 -14.36
CA VAL A 20 25.91 -26.63 -14.33
C VAL A 20 26.43 -28.06 -14.34
N GLN A 21 25.83 -28.95 -13.53
CA GLN A 21 26.18 -30.38 -13.47
C GLN A 21 27.63 -30.69 -13.08
N PHE A 22 28.23 -29.85 -12.22
CA PHE A 22 29.59 -30.04 -11.71
C PHE A 22 29.65 -30.88 -10.41
N GLY A 23 28.51 -31.36 -9.91
CA GLY A 23 28.44 -32.09 -8.64
C GLY A 23 28.86 -31.23 -7.44
N LEU A 24 28.64 -29.91 -7.53
CA LEU A 24 29.08 -28.96 -6.50
C LEU A 24 28.22 -29.11 -5.24
N ARG A 25 28.84 -29.31 -4.09
CA ARG A 25 28.15 -29.30 -2.78
C ARG A 25 28.03 -27.91 -2.16
N SER A 26 28.82 -26.97 -2.65
CA SER A 26 28.83 -25.58 -2.23
C SER A 26 29.29 -24.69 -3.38
N VAL A 27 28.93 -23.41 -3.31
CA VAL A 27 29.44 -22.41 -4.26
C VAL A 27 30.96 -22.27 -4.05
N PRO A 28 31.78 -22.37 -5.11
CA PRO A 28 33.23 -22.25 -5.00
C PRO A 28 33.64 -20.93 -4.32
N ALA A 29 34.38 -21.02 -3.21
CA ALA A 29 34.76 -19.83 -2.43
C ALA A 29 35.62 -18.83 -3.23
N ASP A 30 36.37 -19.33 -4.22
CA ASP A 30 37.20 -18.52 -5.11
C ASP A 30 36.39 -17.52 -5.95
N LEU A 31 35.10 -17.80 -6.19
CA LEU A 31 34.16 -16.87 -6.80
C LEU A 31 34.07 -15.54 -6.03
N PHE A 32 34.26 -15.57 -4.70
CA PHE A 32 34.15 -14.39 -3.85
C PHE A 32 35.51 -13.77 -3.52
N ARG A 33 36.58 -14.58 -3.55
CA ARG A 33 37.96 -14.10 -3.28
C ARG A 33 38.55 -13.32 -4.44
N LEU A 34 38.20 -13.68 -5.67
CA LEU A 34 38.76 -13.07 -6.88
C LEU A 34 38.05 -11.77 -7.31
N ASN A 35 37.16 -11.24 -6.46
CA ASN A 35 36.45 -9.97 -6.62
C ASN A 35 35.82 -9.77 -8.02
N PHE A 36 34.91 -10.68 -8.38
CA PHE A 36 34.18 -10.64 -9.64
C PHE A 36 33.16 -9.48 -9.68
N THR A 37 33.63 -8.27 -9.94
CA THR A 37 32.80 -7.06 -10.02
C THR A 37 32.03 -6.93 -11.34
N SER A 38 32.44 -7.67 -12.38
CA SER A 38 31.85 -7.68 -13.72
C SER A 38 30.92 -8.87 -13.98
N LEU A 39 30.82 -9.83 -13.06
CA LEU A 39 29.99 -11.01 -13.25
C LEU A 39 28.51 -10.63 -13.22
N TYR A 40 27.85 -10.77 -14.37
CA TYR A 40 26.43 -10.44 -14.53
C TYR A 40 25.56 -11.69 -14.68
N ARG A 41 26.15 -12.87 -14.96
CA ARG A 41 25.43 -14.13 -15.11
C ARG A 41 26.15 -15.25 -14.37
N LEU A 42 25.44 -15.89 -13.44
CA LEU A 42 25.90 -17.03 -12.66
C LEU A 42 24.89 -18.17 -12.77
N ASP A 43 25.35 -19.30 -13.27
CA ASP A 43 24.53 -20.51 -13.39
C ASP A 43 25.17 -21.66 -12.61
N LEU A 44 24.46 -22.11 -11.59
CA LEU A 44 24.81 -23.17 -10.65
C LEU A 44 23.76 -24.30 -10.67
N GLY A 45 22.93 -24.37 -11.72
CA GLY A 45 21.86 -25.36 -11.82
C GLY A 45 22.36 -26.81 -11.78
N PHE A 46 21.49 -27.74 -11.37
CA PHE A 46 21.77 -29.18 -11.36
C PHE A 46 23.04 -29.57 -10.58
N ASN A 47 23.16 -29.09 -9.34
CA ASN A 47 24.26 -29.43 -8.44
C ASN A 47 23.73 -29.99 -7.10
N GLU A 48 24.60 -30.18 -6.11
CA GLU A 48 24.28 -30.66 -4.76
C GLU A 48 24.33 -29.53 -3.71
N ILE A 49 24.11 -28.27 -4.11
CA ILE A 49 24.27 -27.11 -3.24
C ILE A 49 23.11 -27.02 -2.25
N ARG A 50 23.43 -27.06 -0.95
CA ARG A 50 22.43 -26.97 0.13
C ARG A 50 22.14 -25.57 0.64
N ALA A 51 23.10 -24.66 0.51
CA ALA A 51 22.94 -23.26 0.91
C ALA A 51 23.82 -22.36 0.04
N LEU A 52 23.33 -21.16 -0.24
CA LEU A 52 24.14 -20.09 -0.81
C LEU A 52 24.88 -19.35 0.33
N PRO A 53 26.17 -19.01 0.17
CA PRO A 53 26.92 -18.30 1.20
C PRO A 53 26.54 -16.81 1.23
N ASP A 54 26.67 -16.15 2.39
CA ASP A 54 26.45 -14.70 2.53
C ASP A 54 27.28 -13.86 1.55
N ALA A 55 28.43 -14.39 1.13
CA ALA A 55 29.32 -13.78 0.15
C ALA A 55 28.68 -13.59 -1.23
N ILE A 56 27.55 -14.24 -1.54
CA ILE A 56 26.79 -13.99 -2.78
C ILE A 56 26.42 -12.51 -2.93
N GLY A 57 26.17 -11.82 -1.82
CA GLY A 57 25.86 -10.39 -1.81
C GLY A 57 27.02 -9.46 -2.23
N LEU A 58 28.22 -9.99 -2.47
CA LEU A 58 29.35 -9.25 -3.04
C LEU A 58 29.23 -9.10 -4.56
N LEU A 59 28.42 -9.93 -5.23
CA LEU A 59 28.22 -9.91 -6.68
C LEU A 59 27.21 -8.82 -7.08
N THR A 60 27.56 -7.56 -6.85
CA THR A 60 26.65 -6.40 -7.03
C THR A 60 26.25 -6.14 -8.49
N SER A 61 27.02 -6.65 -9.46
CA SER A 61 26.70 -6.57 -10.89
C SER A 61 25.86 -7.73 -11.41
N LEU A 62 25.51 -8.70 -10.56
CA LEU A 62 24.78 -9.91 -10.99
C LEU A 62 23.36 -9.55 -11.45
N GLU A 63 23.01 -9.96 -12.67
CA GLU A 63 21.70 -9.76 -13.29
C GLU A 63 20.90 -11.07 -13.39
N PHE A 64 21.59 -12.19 -13.57
CA PHE A 64 20.95 -13.51 -13.70
C PHE A 64 21.60 -14.53 -12.77
N LEU A 65 20.79 -15.18 -11.95
CA LEU A 65 21.19 -16.24 -11.04
C LEU A 65 20.30 -17.47 -11.20
N TRP A 66 20.88 -18.56 -11.66
CA TRP A 66 20.23 -19.88 -11.71
C TRP A 66 20.81 -20.80 -10.66
N VAL A 67 19.97 -21.31 -9.77
CA VAL A 67 20.34 -22.30 -8.75
C VAL A 67 19.30 -23.44 -8.68
N ASN A 68 18.55 -23.62 -9.76
CA ASN A 68 17.53 -24.66 -9.90
C ASN A 68 18.11 -26.06 -9.79
N ASP A 69 17.26 -27.05 -9.48
CA ASP A 69 17.64 -28.45 -9.36
C ASP A 69 18.84 -28.65 -8.40
N ASN A 70 18.76 -28.00 -7.23
CA ASN A 70 19.70 -28.15 -6.11
C ASN A 70 18.90 -28.44 -4.83
N PRO A 71 19.44 -29.21 -3.86
CA PRO A 71 18.82 -29.44 -2.56
C PRO A 71 18.94 -28.20 -1.64
N LEU A 72 18.67 -27.01 -2.18
CA LEU A 72 18.88 -25.73 -1.53
C LEU A 72 17.81 -25.51 -0.45
N GLN A 73 18.22 -25.38 0.81
CA GLN A 73 17.33 -25.26 1.97
C GLN A 73 17.22 -23.81 2.47
N SER A 74 18.16 -22.95 2.11
CA SER A 74 18.15 -21.54 2.50
C SER A 74 18.88 -20.64 1.50
N ILE A 75 18.39 -19.40 1.37
CA ILE A 75 19.07 -18.30 0.68
C ILE A 75 19.51 -17.27 1.74
N PRO A 76 20.73 -16.72 1.65
CA PRO A 76 21.24 -15.79 2.63
C PRO A 76 20.48 -14.46 2.56
N PRO A 77 20.24 -13.80 3.71
CA PRO A 77 19.67 -12.46 3.74
C PRO A 77 20.46 -11.45 2.92
N THR A 78 21.75 -11.65 2.66
CA THR A 78 22.58 -10.70 1.88
C THR A 78 22.28 -10.70 0.38
N ILE A 79 21.45 -11.61 -0.14
CA ILE A 79 21.11 -11.70 -1.57
C ILE A 79 20.55 -10.38 -2.13
N TYR A 80 19.84 -9.57 -1.31
CA TYR A 80 19.31 -8.27 -1.76
C TYR A 80 20.39 -7.28 -2.17
N LYS A 81 21.66 -7.51 -1.76
CA LYS A 81 22.80 -6.67 -2.16
C LYS A 81 23.19 -6.88 -3.62
N CYS A 82 22.73 -7.96 -4.27
CA CYS A 82 22.78 -8.12 -5.72
C CYS A 82 21.75 -7.18 -6.36
N SER A 83 21.99 -5.87 -6.26
CA SER A 83 21.00 -4.83 -6.55
C SER A 83 20.54 -4.81 -8.00
N LYS A 84 21.34 -5.34 -8.93
CA LYS A 84 21.01 -5.44 -10.36
C LYS A 84 20.29 -6.73 -10.75
N LEU A 85 20.05 -7.66 -9.81
CA LEU A 85 19.51 -8.97 -10.16
C LEU A 85 18.09 -8.85 -10.73
N GLN A 86 17.90 -9.37 -11.95
CA GLN A 86 16.65 -9.33 -12.71
C GLN A 86 15.96 -10.68 -12.74
N VAL A 87 16.73 -11.78 -12.75
CA VAL A 87 16.21 -13.15 -12.80
C VAL A 87 16.84 -13.97 -11.69
N LEU A 88 15.99 -14.60 -10.89
CA LEU A 88 16.36 -15.56 -9.86
C LEU A 88 15.55 -16.84 -10.06
N ASP A 89 16.23 -17.92 -10.45
CA ASP A 89 15.60 -19.23 -10.63
C ASP A 89 15.91 -20.15 -9.44
N LEU A 90 14.85 -20.49 -8.69
CA LEU A 90 14.88 -21.36 -7.51
C LEU A 90 14.07 -22.64 -7.72
N ASN A 91 13.74 -22.98 -8.96
CA ASN A 91 12.92 -24.14 -9.27
C ASN A 91 13.52 -25.42 -8.71
N ARG A 92 12.66 -26.31 -8.21
CA ARG A 92 13.03 -27.65 -7.70
C ARG A 92 14.13 -27.58 -6.63
N THR A 93 13.93 -26.69 -5.66
CA THR A 93 14.75 -26.58 -4.45
C THR A 93 14.00 -27.06 -3.22
N GLU A 94 14.67 -27.18 -2.08
CA GLU A 94 14.09 -27.61 -0.79
C GLU A 94 13.74 -26.43 0.12
N LEU A 95 13.59 -25.22 -0.44
CA LEU A 95 13.33 -24.00 0.34
C LEU A 95 11.96 -24.08 1.01
N ARG A 96 11.94 -23.77 2.31
CA ARG A 96 10.70 -23.62 3.09
C ARG A 96 10.27 -22.16 3.25
N ASP A 97 11.21 -21.23 3.28
CA ASP A 97 10.95 -19.79 3.36
C ASP A 97 12.00 -19.04 2.54
N LEU A 98 11.74 -17.76 2.29
CA LEU A 98 12.67 -16.82 1.67
C LEU A 98 13.04 -15.71 2.67
N PRO A 99 14.27 -15.19 2.64
CA PRO A 99 14.64 -14.05 3.48
C PRO A 99 13.76 -12.86 3.14
N CYS A 100 13.19 -12.19 4.13
CA CYS A 100 12.28 -11.05 3.88
C CYS A 100 12.99 -9.87 3.21
N GLU A 101 14.31 -9.77 3.36
CA GLU A 101 15.18 -8.82 2.68
C GLU A 101 15.11 -8.94 1.15
N LEU A 102 14.76 -10.11 0.61
CA LEU A 102 14.52 -10.28 -0.83
C LEU A 102 13.47 -9.27 -1.34
N GLY A 103 12.49 -8.91 -0.50
CA GLY A 103 11.50 -7.87 -0.80
C GLY A 103 12.05 -6.45 -0.96
N ARG A 104 13.34 -6.22 -0.71
CA ARG A 104 14.02 -4.93 -1.01
C ARG A 104 14.52 -4.85 -2.45
N MET A 105 14.52 -5.95 -3.20
CA MET A 105 15.06 -6.00 -4.56
C MET A 105 14.10 -5.30 -5.52
N GLN A 106 14.52 -4.13 -6.02
CA GLN A 106 13.69 -3.28 -6.89
C GLN A 106 13.79 -3.68 -8.37
N HIS A 107 14.86 -4.38 -8.75
CA HIS A 107 15.16 -4.74 -10.14
C HIS A 107 14.81 -6.20 -10.48
N LEU A 108 14.36 -7.01 -9.51
CA LEU A 108 14.01 -8.39 -9.75
C LEU A 108 12.67 -8.48 -10.50
N LEU A 109 12.73 -8.99 -11.74
CA LEU A 109 11.61 -9.07 -12.66
C LEU A 109 11.00 -10.46 -12.70
N VAL A 110 11.83 -11.49 -12.52
CA VAL A 110 11.46 -12.90 -12.61
C VAL A 110 12.00 -13.64 -11.40
N LEU A 111 11.08 -14.30 -10.70
CA LEU A 111 11.37 -15.18 -9.58
C LEU A 111 10.64 -16.50 -9.84
N GLU A 112 11.39 -17.54 -10.17
CA GLU A 112 10.84 -18.87 -10.46
C GLU A 112 10.88 -19.73 -9.19
N LEU A 113 9.73 -20.32 -8.83
CA LEU A 113 9.49 -21.04 -7.57
C LEU A 113 8.73 -22.36 -7.81
N ASP A 114 8.81 -22.93 -9.01
CA ASP A 114 8.14 -24.17 -9.35
C ASP A 114 8.74 -25.36 -8.57
N ASN A 115 7.86 -26.19 -8.00
CA ASN A 115 8.24 -27.35 -7.19
C ASN A 115 9.15 -26.99 -6.00
N VAL A 116 8.86 -25.89 -5.31
CA VAL A 116 9.52 -25.49 -4.08
C VAL A 116 8.57 -25.70 -2.88
N PRO A 117 8.96 -26.42 -1.81
CA PRO A 117 8.11 -26.77 -0.68
C PRO A 117 7.94 -25.59 0.31
N LEU A 118 7.48 -24.44 -0.20
CA LEU A 118 7.30 -23.20 0.56
C LEU A 118 6.22 -23.35 1.65
N ASP A 119 6.43 -22.70 2.79
CA ASP A 119 5.44 -22.58 3.85
C ASP A 119 4.14 -21.93 3.32
N ALA A 120 3.00 -22.37 3.86
CA ALA A 120 1.66 -22.03 3.35
C ALA A 120 1.43 -20.52 3.11
N LYS A 121 1.95 -19.64 3.99
CA LYS A 121 1.79 -18.18 3.83
C LYS A 121 2.52 -17.64 2.60
N LEU A 122 3.74 -18.12 2.36
CA LEU A 122 4.55 -17.72 1.22
C LEU A 122 4.06 -18.40 -0.06
N GLN A 123 3.58 -19.65 0.05
CA GLN A 123 2.93 -20.34 -1.06
C GLN A 123 1.71 -19.57 -1.58
N VAL A 124 0.87 -19.03 -0.69
CA VAL A 124 -0.26 -18.15 -1.09
C VAL A 124 0.23 -16.89 -1.82
N ALA A 125 1.32 -16.28 -1.36
CA ALA A 125 1.91 -15.12 -2.05
C ALA A 125 2.51 -15.47 -3.42
N ALA A 126 3.00 -16.71 -3.58
CA ALA A 126 3.56 -17.25 -4.81
C ALA A 126 2.50 -17.82 -5.77
N GLN A 127 1.22 -17.85 -5.40
CA GLN A 127 0.16 -18.32 -6.29
C GLN A 127 -0.09 -17.30 -7.42
N PRO A 128 -0.19 -17.76 -8.67
CA PRO A 128 -0.51 -16.88 -9.77
C PRO A 128 -1.97 -16.41 -9.72
N PRO A 129 -2.28 -15.16 -10.10
CA PRO A 129 -3.65 -14.77 -10.42
C PRO A 129 -4.15 -15.61 -11.63
N LYS A 130 -5.41 -16.04 -11.61
CA LYS A 130 -6.02 -16.91 -12.63
C LYS A 130 -6.03 -16.24 -14.03
N ALA A 131 -4.95 -16.34 -14.79
CA ALA A 131 -4.87 -16.19 -16.26
C ALA A 131 -3.43 -16.46 -16.77
N SER A 132 -3.32 -17.10 -17.95
CA SER A 132 -2.09 -17.61 -18.57
C SER A 132 -1.17 -16.55 -19.21
N THR A 133 0.12 -16.91 -19.38
CA THR A 133 1.25 -16.27 -20.13
C THR A 133 2.27 -15.53 -19.26
N LYS A 134 3.50 -15.33 -19.78
CA LYS A 134 4.71 -14.66 -19.23
C LYS A 134 4.47 -13.45 -18.30
N LYS A 135 3.33 -12.76 -18.40
CA LYS A 135 2.83 -11.79 -17.40
C LYS A 135 2.64 -12.40 -16.00
N GLN A 136 2.47 -13.72 -15.90
CA GLN A 136 2.23 -14.50 -14.70
C GLN A 136 3.49 -14.64 -13.84
N ALA A 137 4.64 -14.98 -14.41
CA ALA A 137 5.91 -15.06 -13.67
C ALA A 137 6.29 -13.69 -13.06
N GLN A 138 6.08 -12.62 -13.84
CA GLN A 138 6.26 -11.25 -13.35
C GLN A 138 5.25 -10.90 -12.24
N ALA A 139 3.99 -11.32 -12.36
CA ALA A 139 2.97 -11.10 -11.34
C ALA A 139 3.28 -11.86 -10.03
N VAL A 140 3.76 -13.11 -10.12
CA VAL A 140 4.21 -13.91 -8.98
C VAL A 140 5.39 -13.22 -8.29
N CYS A 141 6.41 -12.81 -9.05
CA CYS A 141 7.56 -12.07 -8.52
C CYS A 141 7.12 -10.83 -7.73
N VAL A 142 6.27 -9.99 -8.33
CA VAL A 142 5.73 -8.78 -7.67
C VAL A 142 4.96 -9.11 -6.39
N SER A 143 4.12 -10.15 -6.41
CA SER A 143 3.33 -10.57 -5.24
C SER A 143 4.22 -11.06 -4.09
N VAL A 144 5.19 -11.92 -4.41
CA VAL A 144 6.15 -12.46 -3.44
C VAL A 144 7.02 -11.35 -2.86
N LEU A 145 7.60 -10.49 -3.70
CA LEU A 145 8.41 -9.37 -3.25
C LEU A 145 7.62 -8.42 -2.36
N LYS A 146 6.36 -8.12 -2.70
CA LYS A 146 5.48 -7.29 -1.87
C LYS A 146 5.19 -7.93 -0.51
N TYR A 147 4.97 -9.25 -0.47
CA TYR A 147 4.79 -9.99 0.78
C TYR A 147 6.05 -9.92 1.65
N LEU A 148 7.21 -10.22 1.07
CA LEU A 148 8.50 -10.21 1.77
C LEU A 148 8.88 -8.80 2.22
N HIS A 149 8.62 -7.78 1.41
CA HIS A 149 8.84 -6.37 1.77
C HIS A 149 8.05 -5.98 3.02
N ARG A 150 6.75 -6.31 3.07
CA ARG A 150 5.91 -6.06 4.25
C ARG A 150 6.43 -6.80 5.49
N LYS A 151 6.90 -8.04 5.33
CA LYS A 151 7.50 -8.84 6.42
C LYS A 151 8.79 -8.18 6.93
N ASP A 152 9.63 -7.69 6.02
CA ASP A 152 10.89 -7.00 6.35
C ASP A 152 10.65 -5.67 7.06
N VAL A 153 9.77 -4.82 6.53
CA VAL A 153 9.44 -3.54 7.15
C VAL A 153 8.88 -3.75 8.55
N ARG A 154 7.95 -4.68 8.75
CA ARG A 154 7.44 -5.00 10.10
C ARG A 154 8.52 -5.47 11.05
N ARG A 155 9.46 -6.28 10.57
CA ARG A 155 10.60 -6.75 11.37
C ARG A 155 11.51 -5.57 11.76
N GLN A 156 11.86 -4.70 10.81
CA GLN A 156 12.65 -3.50 11.07
C GLN A 156 11.95 -2.56 12.06
N GLN A 157 10.67 -2.29 11.88
CA GLN A 157 9.88 -1.47 12.78
C GLN A 157 9.85 -2.02 14.20
N LYS A 158 9.68 -3.35 14.34
CA LYS A 158 9.76 -4.01 15.65
C LYS A 158 11.14 -3.83 16.29
N GLN A 159 12.22 -3.94 15.52
CA GLN A 159 13.56 -3.72 16.04
C GLN A 159 13.76 -2.27 16.48
N ILE A 160 13.40 -1.31 15.64
CA ILE A 160 13.51 0.13 15.95
C ILE A 160 12.72 0.48 17.20
N LEU A 161 11.50 -0.05 17.32
CA LEU A 161 10.66 0.15 18.50
C LEU A 161 11.33 -0.42 19.75
N LEU A 162 11.88 -1.63 19.67
CA LEU A 162 12.57 -2.26 20.80
C LEU A 162 13.81 -1.47 21.23
N GLU A 163 14.65 -1.02 20.30
CA GLU A 163 15.82 -0.19 20.60
C GLU A 163 15.41 1.10 21.31
N LYS A 164 14.36 1.78 20.82
CA LYS A 164 13.86 3.00 21.46
C LYS A 164 13.27 2.77 22.84
N LEU A 165 12.66 1.61 23.09
CA LEU A 165 12.13 1.24 24.41
C LEU A 165 13.22 0.77 25.39
N LYS A 166 14.48 0.68 24.95
CA LYS A 166 15.65 0.36 25.80
C LYS A 166 16.53 1.57 26.08
N ASP A 167 16.20 2.72 25.52
CA ASP A 167 17.02 3.93 25.59
C ASP A 167 16.20 5.14 26.07
N GLY A 168 16.88 6.28 26.23
CA GLY A 168 16.28 7.54 26.65
C GLY A 168 15.53 7.41 27.98
N PRO A 169 14.25 7.83 28.06
CA PRO A 169 13.50 7.79 29.31
C PRO A 169 13.17 6.37 29.81
N TYR A 170 13.40 5.34 29.00
CA TYR A 170 13.08 3.95 29.34
C TYR A 170 14.29 3.11 29.76
N ARG A 171 15.49 3.69 29.72
CA ARG A 171 16.74 2.99 30.00
C ARG A 171 16.73 2.27 31.37
N GLU A 172 16.17 2.91 32.39
CA GLU A 172 16.02 2.31 33.73
C GLU A 172 15.10 1.08 33.73
N SER A 173 14.04 1.09 32.91
CA SER A 173 13.15 -0.07 32.76
C SER A 173 13.81 -1.24 32.02
N ALA A 174 14.94 -1.01 31.34
CA ALA A 174 15.66 -1.98 30.52
C ALA A 174 17.01 -2.41 31.11
N ASP A 175 17.27 -2.09 32.39
CA ASP A 175 18.53 -2.33 33.08
C ASP A 175 18.83 -3.82 33.37
N SER A 176 17.80 -4.67 33.29
CA SER A 176 17.83 -6.07 33.68
C SER A 176 17.19 -6.96 32.62
N ASN A 177 17.58 -8.24 32.59
CA ASN A 177 16.99 -9.23 31.69
C ASN A 177 15.47 -9.39 31.90
N ASP A 178 14.99 -9.27 33.14
CA ASP A 178 13.55 -9.29 33.44
C ASP A 178 12.85 -8.04 32.89
N GLY A 179 13.44 -6.85 33.07
CA GLY A 179 12.95 -5.60 32.49
C GLY A 179 12.82 -5.67 30.96
N ILE A 180 13.85 -6.16 30.28
CA ILE A 180 13.83 -6.37 28.82
C ILE A 180 12.70 -7.32 28.40
N ASN A 181 12.54 -8.46 29.09
CA ASN A 181 11.47 -9.43 28.79
C ASN A 181 10.06 -8.83 29.01
N ARG A 182 9.91 -7.94 29.99
CA ARG A 182 8.68 -7.20 30.26
C ARG A 182 8.37 -6.17 29.18
N ILE A 183 9.37 -5.40 28.77
CA ILE A 183 9.28 -4.45 27.66
C ILE A 183 8.87 -5.19 26.39
N GLU A 184 9.49 -6.34 26.09
CA GLU A 184 9.10 -7.14 24.92
C GLU A 184 7.66 -7.63 24.98
N ARG A 185 7.17 -8.03 26.15
CA ARG A 185 5.76 -8.43 26.34
C ARG A 185 4.80 -7.27 26.10
N LEU A 186 5.08 -6.11 26.68
CA LEU A 186 4.29 -4.89 26.48
C LEU A 186 4.30 -4.45 25.01
N MET A 187 5.48 -4.42 24.39
CA MET A 187 5.65 -4.12 22.96
C MET A 187 4.84 -5.08 22.08
N LYS A 188 4.89 -6.39 22.34
CA LYS A 188 4.11 -7.39 21.59
C LYS A 188 2.60 -7.16 21.73
N ARG A 189 2.11 -6.73 22.90
CA ARG A 189 0.70 -6.37 23.09
C ARG A 189 0.34 -5.08 22.37
N ALA A 190 1.17 -4.05 22.49
CA ALA A 190 0.99 -2.79 21.76
C ALA A 190 0.91 -3.05 20.25
N LEU A 191 1.85 -3.80 19.66
CA LEU A 191 1.83 -4.10 18.22
C LEU A 191 0.57 -4.83 17.74
N LYS A 192 -0.18 -5.54 18.61
CA LYS A 192 -1.48 -6.13 18.22
C LYS A 192 -2.55 -5.08 17.98
N GLU A 193 -2.49 -3.96 18.70
CA GLU A 193 -3.42 -2.83 18.56
C GLU A 193 -3.05 -1.90 17.38
N PHE A 194 -1.89 -2.10 16.76
CA PHE A 194 -1.37 -1.30 15.65
C PHE A 194 -1.09 -2.21 14.44
N PRO A 195 -2.14 -2.66 13.72
CA PRO A 195 -2.02 -3.73 12.74
C PRO A 195 -1.40 -3.30 11.41
N THR A 196 -1.33 -2.01 11.11
CA THR A 196 -0.80 -1.51 9.83
C THR A 196 0.63 -1.00 9.97
N GLU A 197 1.36 -1.00 8.86
CA GLU A 197 2.73 -0.45 8.78
C GLU A 197 2.77 1.03 9.20
N ASP A 198 1.82 1.83 8.71
CA ASP A 198 1.70 3.24 9.03
C ASP A 198 1.37 3.49 10.51
N ASP A 199 0.53 2.63 11.10
CA ASP A 199 0.18 2.72 12.52
C ASP A 199 1.41 2.46 13.39
N VAL A 200 2.21 1.43 13.08
CA VAL A 200 3.44 1.12 13.82
C VAL A 200 4.49 2.24 13.62
N GLN A 201 4.64 2.77 12.39
CA GLN A 201 5.55 3.89 12.16
C GLN A 201 5.14 5.13 12.97
N SER A 202 3.84 5.40 13.06
CA SER A 202 3.30 6.52 13.83
C SER A 202 3.43 6.31 15.34
N LEU A 203 3.29 5.08 15.82
CA LEU A 203 3.59 4.67 17.19
C LEU A 203 5.05 4.95 17.54
N ILE A 204 5.99 4.56 16.68
CA ILE A 204 7.43 4.82 16.85
C ILE A 204 7.73 6.33 16.91
N ARG A 205 7.06 7.14 16.07
CA ARG A 205 7.25 8.61 16.06
C ARG A 205 6.70 9.30 17.31
N ASN A 206 5.62 8.77 17.90
CA ASN A 206 4.95 9.34 19.07
C ASN A 206 5.22 8.54 20.35
N LEU A 207 6.33 7.82 20.39
CA LEU A 207 6.61 6.81 21.40
C LEU A 207 6.51 7.37 22.83
N GLU A 208 7.15 8.51 23.10
CA GLU A 208 7.15 9.15 24.43
C GLU A 208 5.79 9.68 24.87
N ARG A 209 4.89 9.98 23.92
CA ARG A 209 3.52 10.43 24.22
C ARG A 209 2.57 9.27 24.47
N LEU A 210 2.89 8.10 23.91
CA LEU A 210 2.00 6.94 23.92
C LEU A 210 2.40 5.93 25.00
N PHE A 211 3.69 5.66 25.17
CA PHE A 211 4.16 4.71 26.16
C PHE A 211 4.27 5.35 27.54
N PRO A 212 3.80 4.68 28.61
CA PRO A 212 3.93 5.18 29.97
C PRO A 212 5.41 5.22 30.39
N PRO A 213 5.81 6.13 31.29
CA PRO A 213 7.21 6.29 31.69
C PRO A 213 7.78 5.04 32.37
N ASN A 214 6.97 4.31 33.16
CA ASN A 214 7.36 3.05 33.78
C ASN A 214 6.82 1.85 32.99
N LEU A 215 7.65 1.28 32.12
CA LEU A 215 7.27 0.16 31.24
C LEU A 215 7.13 -1.16 32.02
N VAL A 216 7.89 -1.33 33.11
CA VAL A 216 7.86 -2.55 33.93
C VAL A 216 6.51 -2.70 34.62
N ALA A 217 6.00 -1.64 35.25
CA ALA A 217 4.68 -1.64 35.86
C ALA A 217 3.58 -1.89 34.83
N ALA A 218 3.65 -1.20 33.69
CA ALA A 218 2.71 -1.34 32.58
C ALA A 218 2.69 -2.76 31.96
N SER A 219 3.81 -3.49 32.02
CA SER A 219 3.90 -4.86 31.49
C SER A 219 3.06 -5.89 32.26
N ASN A 220 2.69 -5.59 33.52
CA ASN A 220 1.96 -6.52 34.40
C ASN A 220 0.47 -6.64 34.07
N ASP A 221 -0.12 -5.66 33.39
CA ASP A 221 -1.55 -5.70 33.08
C ASP A 221 -1.89 -6.69 31.96
N THR A 222 -3.17 -7.04 31.83
CA THR A 222 -3.67 -7.97 30.81
C THR A 222 -3.96 -7.30 29.46
N GLY A 223 -3.24 -6.22 29.12
CA GLY A 223 -3.42 -5.49 27.85
C GLY A 223 -4.18 -4.17 27.98
N VAL A 224 -4.56 -3.77 29.20
CA VAL A 224 -5.24 -2.50 29.46
C VAL A 224 -4.39 -1.32 28.98
N THR A 225 -3.08 -1.33 29.25
CA THR A 225 -2.17 -0.30 28.75
C THR A 225 -2.17 -0.25 27.22
N ALA A 226 -2.10 -1.39 26.53
CA ALA A 226 -2.05 -1.40 25.06
C ALA A 226 -3.33 -0.79 24.44
N VAL A 227 -4.50 -1.10 25.00
CA VAL A 227 -5.78 -0.51 24.56
C VAL A 227 -5.84 0.99 24.86
N ALA A 228 -5.35 1.42 26.03
CA ALA A 228 -5.25 2.83 26.39
C ALA A 228 -4.32 3.59 25.43
N MET A 229 -3.16 3.00 25.08
CA MET A 229 -2.24 3.55 24.07
C MET A 229 -2.91 3.72 22.72
N ARG A 230 -3.71 2.74 22.27
CA ARG A 230 -4.45 2.84 21.01
C ARG A 230 -5.49 3.94 21.06
N THR A 231 -6.22 4.06 22.16
CA THR A 231 -7.22 5.12 22.37
C THR A 231 -6.56 6.50 22.32
N HIS A 232 -5.45 6.68 23.03
CA HIS A 232 -4.70 7.93 23.03
C HIS A 232 -4.10 8.26 21.66
N PHE A 233 -3.61 7.25 20.93
CA PHE A 233 -3.15 7.42 19.55
C PHE A 233 -4.26 7.92 18.61
N VAL A 234 -5.46 7.36 18.70
CA VAL A 234 -6.61 7.80 17.90
C VAL A 234 -6.98 9.24 18.23
N GLN A 235 -6.98 9.62 19.51
CA GLN A 235 -7.22 11.00 19.94
C GLN A 235 -6.17 11.96 19.39
N LEU A 236 -4.87 11.66 19.55
CA LEU A 236 -3.77 12.46 18.99
C LEU A 236 -3.89 12.64 17.47
N LYS A 237 -4.30 11.58 16.75
CA LYS A 237 -4.53 11.66 15.30
C LYS A 237 -5.69 12.60 14.96
N GLN A 238 -6.79 12.53 15.70
CA GLN A 238 -7.94 13.42 15.53
C GLN A 238 -7.58 14.89 15.84
N GLU A 239 -6.85 15.13 16.93
CA GLU A 239 -6.39 16.47 17.32
C GLU A 239 -5.45 17.07 16.28
N ASN A 240 -4.48 16.29 15.80
CA ASN A 240 -3.58 16.74 14.74
C ASN A 240 -4.33 17.05 13.44
N GLN A 241 -5.33 16.23 13.09
CA GLN A 241 -6.18 16.50 11.93
C GLN A 241 -7.04 17.75 12.13
N LYS A 242 -7.59 17.96 13.33
CA LYS A 242 -8.34 19.17 13.70
C LYS A 242 -7.47 20.41 13.57
N LYS A 243 -6.26 20.40 14.11
CA LYS A 243 -5.29 21.51 14.00
C LYS A 243 -4.96 21.82 12.53
N LYS A 244 -4.70 20.79 11.73
CA LYS A 244 -4.44 20.97 10.29
C LYS A 244 -5.62 21.62 9.56
N LEU A 245 -6.84 21.12 9.80
CA LEU A 245 -8.04 21.66 9.18
C LEU A 245 -8.38 23.07 9.68
N ALA A 246 -8.08 23.38 10.94
CA ALA A 246 -8.25 24.73 11.49
C ALA A 246 -7.34 25.73 10.75
N ALA A 247 -6.05 25.40 10.56
CA ALA A 247 -5.14 26.24 9.79
C ALA A 247 -5.55 26.37 8.31
N GLU A 248 -6.05 25.28 7.69
CA GLU A 248 -6.55 25.31 6.32
C GLU A 248 -7.82 26.18 6.20
N LEU A 249 -8.73 26.07 7.16
CA LEU A 249 -9.94 26.89 7.23
C LEU A 249 -9.59 28.37 7.44
N GLU A 250 -8.67 28.68 8.35
CA GLU A 250 -8.17 30.03 8.58
C GLU A 250 -7.61 30.65 7.29
N LEU A 251 -6.75 29.92 6.58
CA LEU A 251 -6.22 30.36 5.29
C LEU A 251 -7.33 30.59 4.26
N LYS A 252 -8.36 29.73 4.26
CA LYS A 252 -9.49 29.85 3.34
C LYS A 252 -10.33 31.09 3.64
N ILE A 253 -10.60 31.39 4.91
CA ILE A 253 -11.32 32.59 5.34
C ILE A 253 -10.56 33.85 4.94
N ARG A 254 -9.25 33.90 5.21
CA ARG A 254 -8.38 35.01 4.80
C ARG A 254 -8.41 35.26 3.29
N ASN A 255 -8.46 34.19 2.50
CA ASN A 255 -8.55 34.29 1.04
C ASN A 255 -9.92 34.74 0.54
N ILE A 256 -11.02 34.34 1.19
CA ILE A 256 -12.38 34.78 0.80
C ILE A 256 -12.57 36.27 1.07
N TYR A 257 -12.10 36.75 2.23
CA TYR A 257 -12.29 38.13 2.66
C TYR A 257 -11.03 38.98 2.50
N PHE A 258 -10.19 38.67 1.51
CA PHE A 258 -8.93 39.35 1.26
C PHE A 258 -9.13 40.89 1.20
N ASP A 259 -8.23 41.64 1.85
CA ASP A 259 -8.28 43.10 2.09
C ASP A 259 -9.46 43.64 2.93
N ARG A 260 -10.36 42.77 3.45
CA ARG A 260 -11.59 43.17 4.15
C ARG A 260 -11.72 42.61 5.57
N ILE A 261 -10.65 42.02 6.11
CA ILE A 261 -10.67 41.41 7.43
C ILE A 261 -9.32 41.53 8.15
N ASP A 262 -9.35 41.83 9.45
CA ASP A 262 -8.15 41.82 10.31
C ASP A 262 -7.79 40.37 10.66
N PRO A 263 -6.53 39.92 10.47
CA PRO A 263 -6.07 38.59 10.87
C PRO A 263 -6.46 38.15 12.28
N VAL A 264 -6.55 39.07 13.24
CA VAL A 264 -6.92 38.78 14.64
C VAL A 264 -8.38 38.31 14.76
N THR A 265 -9.25 38.73 13.85
CA THR A 265 -10.67 38.37 13.88
C THR A 265 -10.97 36.97 13.33
N VAL A 266 -10.02 36.37 12.59
CA VAL A 266 -10.21 35.06 11.94
C VAL A 266 -10.21 33.91 12.96
N GLU A 267 -9.35 33.97 13.98
CA GLU A 267 -9.25 32.92 14.99
C GLU A 267 -10.57 32.72 15.78
N PRO A 268 -11.24 33.77 16.29
CA PRO A 268 -12.59 33.65 16.86
C PRO A 268 -13.63 33.06 15.90
N MET A 269 -13.56 33.38 14.59
CA MET A 269 -14.50 32.82 13.59
C MET A 269 -14.29 31.31 13.43
N VAL A 270 -13.03 30.87 13.35
CA VAL A 270 -12.68 29.45 13.29
C VAL A 270 -13.19 28.73 14.55
N GLN A 271 -13.04 29.33 15.72
CA GLN A 271 -13.54 28.77 16.99
C GLN A 271 -15.07 28.66 17.00
N SER A 272 -15.79 29.69 16.54
CA SER A 272 -17.25 29.65 16.39
C SER A 272 -17.70 28.52 15.45
N ILE A 273 -17.02 28.33 14.32
CA ILE A 273 -17.31 27.23 13.39
C ILE A 273 -17.11 25.86 14.05
N TYR A 274 -16.00 25.66 14.78
CA TYR A 274 -15.75 24.40 15.48
C TYR A 274 -16.66 24.15 16.69
N ALA A 275 -17.29 25.18 17.26
CA ALA A 275 -18.29 25.03 18.31
C ALA A 275 -19.56 24.36 17.76
N GLU A 276 -19.95 24.72 16.55
CA GLU A 276 -21.19 24.26 15.90
C GLU A 276 -20.99 23.03 15.01
N ILE A 277 -19.83 22.90 14.36
CA ILE A 277 -19.49 21.82 13.41
C ILE A 277 -18.39 20.94 13.98
N LYS A 278 -18.79 19.88 14.70
CA LYS A 278 -17.86 18.97 15.41
C LYS A 278 -17.20 17.93 14.50
N SER A 279 -17.85 17.60 13.39
CA SER A 279 -17.41 16.56 12.46
C SER A 279 -16.28 17.05 11.57
N LEU A 280 -15.12 16.38 11.61
CA LEU A 280 -13.98 16.72 10.74
C LEU A 280 -14.29 16.47 9.25
N LYS A 281 -15.28 15.62 8.93
CA LYS A 281 -15.74 15.43 7.54
C LYS A 281 -16.50 16.65 7.06
N ASP A 282 -17.35 17.22 7.91
CA ASP A 282 -18.13 18.41 7.57
C ASP A 282 -17.27 19.66 7.51
N ILE A 283 -16.24 19.78 8.37
CA ILE A 283 -15.23 20.84 8.22
C ILE A 283 -14.50 20.73 6.88
N LYS A 284 -14.10 19.53 6.44
CA LYS A 284 -13.50 19.34 5.10
C LYS A 284 -14.46 19.73 3.98
N PHE A 285 -15.74 19.37 4.13
CA PHE A 285 -16.77 19.74 3.16
C PHE A 285 -16.96 21.27 3.11
N LEU A 286 -17.04 21.92 4.27
CA LEU A 286 -17.12 23.37 4.40
C LEU A 286 -15.95 24.07 3.70
N ILE A 287 -14.71 23.63 3.93
CA ILE A 287 -13.51 24.18 3.28
C ILE A 287 -13.60 24.01 1.75
N ARG A 288 -14.07 22.85 1.28
CA ARG A 288 -14.19 22.55 -0.16
C ARG A 288 -15.21 23.46 -0.85
N TYR A 289 -16.33 23.74 -0.21
CA TYR A 289 -17.43 24.56 -0.75
C TYR A 289 -17.47 25.96 -0.11
N SER A 290 -16.34 26.43 0.40
CA SER A 290 -16.31 27.66 1.19
C SER A 290 -16.79 28.88 0.39
N THR A 291 -16.51 28.93 -0.91
CA THR A 291 -16.90 30.06 -1.78
C THR A 291 -18.40 30.20 -1.96
N SER A 292 -19.17 29.11 -1.83
CA SER A 292 -20.64 29.13 -1.92
C SER A 292 -21.30 29.23 -0.54
N LEU A 293 -20.68 28.66 0.49
CA LEU A 293 -21.26 28.59 1.83
C LEU A 293 -21.03 29.86 2.65
N PHE A 294 -19.85 30.49 2.52
CA PHE A 294 -19.50 31.66 3.31
C PHE A 294 -20.30 32.90 2.87
N PRO A 295 -20.75 33.72 3.84
CA PRO A 295 -21.47 34.97 3.54
C PRO A 295 -20.57 35.99 2.82
N PRO A 296 -21.14 36.98 2.15
CA PRO A 296 -20.38 37.99 1.40
C PRO A 296 -19.51 38.89 2.28
N THR A 297 -19.87 39.07 3.56
CA THR A 297 -19.11 39.89 4.50
C THR A 297 -18.58 39.05 5.67
N ALA A 298 -17.40 39.42 6.18
CA ALA A 298 -16.75 38.72 7.28
C ALA A 298 -17.53 38.82 8.60
N ALA A 299 -18.22 39.94 8.83
CA ALA A 299 -18.99 40.18 10.06
C ALA A 299 -20.20 39.24 10.20
N GLU A 300 -20.71 38.70 9.09
CA GLU A 300 -21.83 37.75 9.06
C GLU A 300 -21.39 36.30 9.28
N VAL A 301 -20.09 36.01 9.40
CA VAL A 301 -19.62 34.64 9.56
C VAL A 301 -19.99 34.13 10.95
N ASN A 302 -20.96 33.24 10.97
CA ASN A 302 -21.46 32.57 12.16
C ASN A 302 -21.43 31.04 11.95
N GLY A 303 -20.90 30.31 12.92
CA GLY A 303 -20.84 28.84 12.88
C GLY A 303 -22.22 28.17 12.74
N ALA A 304 -23.28 28.74 13.33
CA ALA A 304 -24.62 28.17 13.28
C ALA A 304 -25.22 28.30 11.87
N ASP A 305 -25.16 29.49 11.29
CA ASP A 305 -25.65 29.75 9.94
C ASP A 305 -24.87 28.93 8.90
N LEU A 306 -23.55 28.81 9.08
CA LEU A 306 -22.71 27.97 8.21
C LEU A 306 -23.05 26.48 8.32
N ARG A 307 -23.40 25.99 9.52
CA ARG A 307 -23.87 24.61 9.69
C ARG A 307 -25.17 24.41 8.92
N ASP A 308 -26.13 25.32 9.06
CA ASP A 308 -27.45 25.18 8.43
C ASP A 308 -27.34 25.23 6.89
N ARG A 309 -26.51 26.14 6.34
CA ARG A 309 -26.18 26.17 4.91
C ARG A 309 -25.45 24.92 4.44
N LEU A 310 -24.54 24.39 5.25
CA LEU A 310 -23.81 23.16 4.94
C LEU A 310 -24.75 21.97 4.84
N VAL A 311 -25.67 21.81 5.80
CA VAL A 311 -26.68 20.73 5.78
C VAL A 311 -27.58 20.87 4.56
N ALA A 312 -28.10 22.08 4.29
CA ALA A 312 -28.94 22.32 3.11
C ALA A 312 -28.22 21.96 1.80
N LEU A 313 -26.94 22.32 1.66
CA LEU A 313 -26.16 21.97 0.48
C LEU A 313 -25.90 20.46 0.38
N GLN A 314 -25.65 19.78 1.50
CA GLN A 314 -25.50 18.31 1.52
C GLN A 314 -26.79 17.61 1.08
N ASP A 315 -27.94 18.08 1.55
CA ASP A 315 -29.25 17.55 1.17
C ASP A 315 -29.57 17.81 -0.31
N GLU A 316 -29.30 19.02 -0.81
CA GLU A 316 -29.45 19.36 -2.23
C GLU A 316 -28.59 18.43 -3.12
N MET A 317 -27.32 18.24 -2.76
CA MET A 317 -26.41 17.35 -3.49
C MET A 317 -26.84 15.88 -3.42
N ALA A 318 -27.36 15.43 -2.27
CA ALA A 318 -27.90 14.09 -2.10
C ALA A 318 -29.13 13.87 -2.98
N GLN A 319 -30.04 14.84 -3.01
CA GLN A 319 -31.22 14.82 -3.86
C GLN A 319 -30.84 14.83 -5.35
N GLU A 320 -29.87 15.66 -5.74
CA GLU A 320 -29.38 15.70 -7.12
C GLU A 320 -28.77 14.35 -7.54
N ARG A 321 -28.00 13.73 -6.64
CA ARG A 321 -27.45 12.39 -6.85
C ARG A 321 -28.55 11.35 -6.99
N GLN A 322 -29.58 11.39 -6.13
CA GLN A 322 -30.70 10.45 -6.19
C GLN A 322 -31.48 10.61 -7.50
N ASN A 323 -31.78 11.84 -7.91
CA ASN A 323 -32.44 12.11 -9.18
C ASN A 323 -31.62 11.59 -10.38
N ALA A 324 -30.29 11.63 -10.32
CA ALA A 324 -29.44 11.05 -11.36
C ALA A 324 -29.50 9.52 -11.36
N ILE A 325 -29.54 8.87 -10.19
CA ILE A 325 -29.73 7.43 -10.06
C ILE A 325 -31.08 7.00 -10.64
N ASP A 326 -32.15 7.72 -10.30
CA ASP A 326 -33.50 7.43 -10.81
C ASP A 326 -33.54 7.50 -12.35
N LYS A 327 -32.82 8.47 -12.95
CA LYS A 327 -32.67 8.54 -14.41
C LYS A 327 -31.93 7.34 -14.99
N VAL A 328 -30.90 6.83 -14.31
CA VAL A 328 -30.22 5.59 -14.73
C VAL A 328 -31.18 4.41 -14.66
N ILE A 329 -31.96 4.28 -13.58
CA ILE A 329 -32.96 3.22 -13.42
C ILE A 329 -33.95 3.25 -14.57
N VAL A 330 -34.50 4.43 -14.91
CA VAL A 330 -35.44 4.60 -16.03
C VAL A 330 -34.79 4.19 -17.36
N ALA A 331 -33.58 4.66 -17.64
CA ALA A 331 -32.88 4.35 -18.89
C ALA A 331 -32.60 2.84 -19.03
N VAL A 332 -32.19 2.17 -17.96
CA VAL A 332 -31.89 0.73 -17.98
C VAL A 332 -33.16 -0.12 -17.99
N THR A 333 -34.23 0.34 -17.34
CA THR A 333 -35.56 -0.31 -17.43
C THR A 333 -36.10 -0.26 -18.86
N ALA A 334 -35.80 0.80 -19.62
CA ALA A 334 -36.17 0.87 -21.03
C ALA A 334 -35.39 -0.11 -21.92
N ILE A 335 -34.14 -0.43 -21.57
CA ILE A 335 -33.31 -1.42 -22.29
C ILE A 335 -33.80 -2.85 -22.00
N TYR A 336 -34.12 -3.14 -20.74
CA TYR A 336 -34.56 -4.47 -20.28
C TYR A 336 -36.05 -4.46 -19.90
N SER A 337 -36.91 -4.09 -20.84
CA SER A 337 -38.35 -3.92 -20.60
C SER A 337 -39.09 -5.23 -20.23
N ASP A 338 -38.47 -6.37 -20.51
CA ASP A 338 -38.93 -7.73 -20.23
C ASP A 338 -38.44 -8.29 -18.88
N VAL A 339 -37.59 -7.54 -18.16
CA VAL A 339 -37.01 -7.96 -16.88
C VAL A 339 -37.75 -7.33 -15.70
N GLU A 340 -37.96 -8.11 -14.63
CA GLU A 340 -38.58 -7.62 -13.39
C GLU A 340 -37.82 -6.39 -12.82
N PRO A 341 -38.52 -5.30 -12.46
CA PRO A 341 -37.90 -4.07 -11.97
C PRO A 341 -36.95 -4.26 -10.78
N ASP A 342 -37.24 -5.23 -9.91
CA ASP A 342 -36.40 -5.52 -8.74
C ASP A 342 -35.02 -6.07 -9.14
N LYS A 343 -34.95 -6.90 -10.19
CA LYS A 343 -33.66 -7.41 -10.70
C LYS A 343 -32.82 -6.28 -11.32
N ILE A 344 -33.48 -5.34 -11.99
CA ILE A 344 -32.81 -4.15 -12.54
C ILE A 344 -32.28 -3.28 -11.41
N ARG A 345 -33.06 -3.06 -10.34
CA ARG A 345 -32.60 -2.31 -9.15
C ARG A 345 -31.36 -2.94 -8.52
N VAL A 346 -31.34 -4.26 -8.34
CA VAL A 346 -30.18 -4.98 -7.80
C VAL A 346 -28.92 -4.76 -8.65
N LEU A 347 -29.04 -4.77 -9.99
CA LEU A 347 -27.94 -4.45 -10.88
C LEU A 347 -27.47 -3.00 -10.70
N ILE A 348 -28.41 -2.03 -10.67
CA ILE A 348 -28.08 -0.61 -10.52
C ILE A 348 -27.41 -0.33 -9.17
N ASP A 349 -27.82 -0.99 -8.10
CA ASP A 349 -27.21 -0.87 -6.77
C ASP A 349 -25.75 -1.35 -6.76
N GLN A 350 -25.36 -2.23 -7.68
CA GLN A 350 -23.97 -2.64 -7.88
C GLN A 350 -23.21 -1.68 -8.82
N VAL A 351 -23.89 -1.07 -9.79
CA VAL A 351 -23.28 -0.16 -10.78
C VAL A 351 -23.01 1.23 -10.17
N VAL A 352 -24.01 1.85 -9.54
CA VAL A 352 -23.95 3.24 -9.05
C VAL A 352 -22.75 3.53 -8.12
N PRO A 353 -22.37 2.64 -7.17
CA PRO A 353 -21.20 2.86 -6.32
C PRO A 353 -19.88 3.02 -7.09
N LEU A 354 -19.80 2.52 -8.32
CA LEU A 354 -18.62 2.63 -9.18
C LEU A 354 -18.47 4.04 -9.81
N PHE A 355 -19.50 4.89 -9.70
CA PHE A 355 -19.57 6.24 -10.24
C PHE A 355 -19.61 7.28 -9.11
N LYS A 356 -18.46 7.92 -8.85
CA LYS A 356 -18.30 8.85 -7.72
C LYS A 356 -18.99 10.19 -7.97
N ASN A 357 -19.04 10.67 -9.21
CA ASN A 357 -19.58 11.99 -9.54
C ASN A 357 -20.99 11.91 -10.13
N VAL A 358 -21.84 12.87 -9.78
CA VAL A 358 -23.22 12.98 -10.30
C VAL A 358 -23.22 13.21 -11.82
N LYS A 359 -22.25 13.95 -12.36
CA LYS A 359 -22.10 14.18 -13.80
C LYS A 359 -21.90 12.87 -14.59
N ASP A 360 -21.11 11.95 -14.04
CA ASP A 360 -20.86 10.66 -14.68
C ASP A 360 -22.11 9.78 -14.67
N LEU A 361 -22.90 9.82 -13.59
CA LEU A 361 -24.20 9.15 -13.51
C LEU A 361 -25.20 9.72 -14.52
N LYS A 362 -25.27 11.04 -14.67
CA LYS A 362 -26.12 11.68 -15.69
C LYS A 362 -25.70 11.28 -17.11
N THR A 363 -24.40 11.18 -17.37
CA THR A 363 -23.86 10.73 -18.66
C THR A 363 -24.17 9.26 -18.89
N LEU A 364 -23.99 8.41 -17.89
CA LEU A 364 -24.35 7.00 -17.95
C LEU A 364 -25.84 6.79 -18.25
N ALA A 365 -26.72 7.60 -17.65
CA ALA A 365 -28.15 7.56 -17.93
C ALA A 365 -28.46 7.92 -19.40
N ALA A 366 -27.80 8.95 -19.93
CA ALA A 366 -27.99 9.39 -21.31
C ALA A 366 -27.49 8.35 -22.33
N ASP A 367 -26.34 7.72 -22.04
CA ASP A 367 -25.67 6.78 -22.93
C ASP A 367 -25.87 5.31 -22.49
N ALA A 368 -26.95 5.00 -21.77
CA ALA A 368 -27.16 3.69 -21.16
C ALA A 368 -27.07 2.54 -22.19
N ALA A 369 -27.69 2.71 -23.36
CA ALA A 369 -27.69 1.70 -24.42
C ALA A 369 -26.28 1.40 -25.01
N LEU A 370 -25.29 2.26 -24.76
CA LEU A 370 -23.91 2.06 -25.20
C LEU A 370 -23.07 1.26 -24.21
N HIS A 371 -23.49 1.22 -22.94
CA HIS A 371 -22.70 0.68 -21.84
C HIS A 371 -23.30 -0.58 -21.23
N PHE A 372 -24.61 -0.72 -21.28
CA PHE A 372 -25.31 -1.93 -20.86
C PHE A 372 -25.42 -2.91 -22.05
N PRO A 373 -25.16 -4.21 -21.85
CA PRO A 373 -25.31 -5.20 -22.91
C PRO A 373 -26.77 -5.35 -23.34
N SER A 374 -27.00 -5.97 -24.50
CA SER A 374 -28.37 -6.23 -24.99
C SER A 374 -29.10 -7.28 -24.16
N GLU A 375 -28.38 -8.26 -23.60
CA GLU A 375 -28.94 -9.31 -22.76
C GLU A 375 -28.65 -9.05 -21.27
N PHE A 376 -29.70 -9.04 -20.44
CA PHE A 376 -29.59 -8.77 -19.01
C PHE A 376 -28.66 -9.76 -18.27
N LEU A 377 -28.62 -11.03 -18.69
CA LEU A 377 -27.77 -12.06 -18.08
C LEU A 377 -26.27 -11.74 -18.19
N ASN A 378 -25.88 -10.94 -19.18
CA ASN A 378 -24.50 -10.52 -19.39
C ASN A 378 -24.17 -9.19 -18.68
N ALA A 379 -25.15 -8.58 -18.00
CA ALA A 379 -24.97 -7.29 -17.36
C ALA A 379 -24.20 -7.43 -16.04
N VAL A 380 -22.90 -7.13 -16.09
CA VAL A 380 -22.01 -7.15 -14.93
C VAL A 380 -21.55 -5.72 -14.62
N ALA A 381 -21.71 -5.29 -13.36
CA ALA A 381 -21.47 -3.90 -12.96
C ALA A 381 -20.05 -3.38 -13.29
N HIS A 382 -19.04 -4.21 -13.11
CA HIS A 382 -17.66 -3.85 -13.40
C HIS A 382 -17.41 -3.66 -14.90
N ASP A 383 -18.05 -4.45 -15.76
CA ASP A 383 -17.89 -4.36 -17.22
C ASP A 383 -18.57 -3.10 -17.77
N VAL A 384 -19.73 -2.74 -17.22
CA VAL A 384 -20.38 -1.45 -17.49
C VAL A 384 -19.44 -0.28 -17.15
N ARG A 385 -18.78 -0.34 -15.97
CA ARG A 385 -17.83 0.69 -15.57
C ARG A 385 -16.62 0.74 -16.51
N GLN A 386 -16.07 -0.41 -16.92
CA GLN A 386 -14.96 -0.45 -17.87
C GLN A 386 -15.34 0.12 -19.24
N SER A 387 -16.52 -0.25 -19.76
CA SER A 387 -17.06 0.29 -21.01
C SER A 387 -17.14 1.81 -20.96
N PHE A 388 -17.68 2.36 -19.86
CA PHE A 388 -17.75 3.80 -19.65
C PHE A 388 -16.37 4.48 -19.65
N VAL A 389 -15.37 3.92 -18.96
CA VAL A 389 -14.00 4.48 -18.93
C VAL A 389 -13.37 4.48 -20.31
N ARG A 390 -13.44 3.36 -21.05
CA ARG A 390 -12.82 3.25 -22.38
C ARG A 390 -13.36 4.30 -23.34
N LYS A 391 -14.67 4.55 -23.29
CA LYS A 391 -15.33 5.52 -24.17
C LYS A 391 -15.05 6.98 -23.81
N SER A 392 -14.89 7.27 -22.51
CA SER A 392 -14.45 8.61 -22.09
C SER A 392 -13.01 8.88 -22.55
N GLN A 393 -12.12 7.88 -22.51
CA GLN A 393 -10.75 8.01 -23.02
C GLN A 393 -10.68 8.13 -24.55
N SER A 394 -11.51 7.39 -25.31
CA SER A 394 -11.56 7.55 -26.77
C SER A 394 -12.07 8.93 -27.20
N ASN A 395 -13.04 9.49 -26.48
CA ASN A 395 -13.56 10.83 -26.75
C ASN A 395 -12.56 11.95 -26.40
N GLU A 396 -11.61 11.71 -25.49
CA GLU A 396 -10.50 12.65 -25.22
C GLU A 396 -9.41 12.60 -26.31
N LEU A 397 -9.15 11.42 -26.87
CA LEU A 397 -8.22 11.25 -28.01
C LEU A 397 -8.76 11.90 -29.29
N ASP A 398 -10.07 11.87 -29.52
CA ASP A 398 -10.69 12.48 -30.71
C ASP A 398 -10.73 14.03 -30.65
N LYS A 399 -10.70 14.62 -29.45
CA LYS A 399 -10.66 16.08 -29.25
C LYS A 399 -9.27 16.71 -29.40
N THR A 400 -8.21 15.90 -29.44
CA THR A 400 -6.82 16.39 -29.55
C THR A 400 -6.28 16.36 -30.98
N LEU A 401 -7.06 15.88 -31.95
CA LEU A 401 -6.73 15.96 -33.36
C LEU A 401 -7.23 17.30 -33.93
N PRO A 402 -6.34 18.16 -34.47
CA PRO A 402 -6.77 19.40 -35.12
C PRO A 402 -7.61 19.04 -36.35
N SER A 403 -8.81 19.63 -36.44
CA SER A 403 -9.64 19.57 -37.64
C SER A 403 -8.82 20.11 -38.81
N LYS A 404 -8.39 19.22 -39.71
CA LYS A 404 -7.80 19.62 -40.98
C LYS A 404 -8.91 20.27 -41.81
N SER A 405 -8.91 21.60 -41.82
CA SER A 405 -9.50 22.43 -42.87
C SER A 405 -8.62 22.41 -44.11
#